data_AF-A0A7D7A574-F1
#
_entry.id   AF-A0A7D7A574-F1
#
_cell.length_a   1.000
_cell.length_b   1.000
_cell.length_c   1.000
_cell.angle_alpha   90.00
_cell.angle_beta   90.00
_cell.angle_gamma   90.00
#
_symmetry.space_group_name_H-M   'P 1'
#
loop_
_entity.id
_entity.type
_entity.pdbx_description
1 polymer ?
#
loop_
_entity_poly.entity_id
_entity_poly.type
_entity_poly.pdbx_seq_one_letter_code
_entity_poly.pdbx_strand_id
1 'polypeptide(L)'
;MVKKIENAYGKMLRGVFFAVNPIKKIAVKTTCIIHKFINVQSIQILHNHGEVEAWRFYKKNIKALNAGVKWADGDFKSSNHFFHYKKEKGLYGFSNALAECEKYYKLSLDHLKKGEMDKALFFLGAACHLVQDSTVPHHVNNKLLKKHREFELWIISRLFNDYDFTEEEGIIQYKTVKEYIKENALYAYGVHEEYSNILEKEERYYNIALKILSRAQQSTAGFLLDYYNKNFLEKNSSN
;
A
#
# COMPACT_ATOMS: atom_id res chain seq x y z
N MET A 1 -19.16 18.15 13.37
CA MET A 1 -18.74 16.75 13.13
C MET A 1 -17.36 16.68 12.46
N VAL A 2 -17.12 17.50 11.42
CA VAL A 2 -15.84 17.67 10.68
C VAL A 2 -14.61 17.82 11.59
N LYS A 3 -14.62 18.77 12.56
CA LYS A 3 -13.51 18.96 13.52
C LYS A 3 -13.10 17.71 14.32
N LYS A 4 -14.02 16.78 14.62
CA LYS A 4 -13.67 15.53 15.34
C LYS A 4 -13.00 14.52 14.41
N ILE A 5 -13.37 14.52 13.13
CA ILE A 5 -12.82 13.66 12.08
C ILE A 5 -11.40 14.11 11.76
N GLU A 6 -11.20 15.41 11.48
CA GLU A 6 -9.89 16.03 11.25
C GLU A 6 -8.94 15.76 12.42
N ASN A 7 -9.42 15.92 13.66
CA ASN A 7 -8.62 15.64 14.86
C ASN A 7 -8.24 14.17 15.01
N ALA A 8 -9.11 13.24 14.62
CA ALA A 8 -8.82 11.81 14.69
C ALA A 8 -7.84 11.37 13.59
N TYR A 9 -8.04 11.86 12.37
CA TYR A 9 -7.16 11.64 11.23
C TYR A 9 -5.75 12.23 11.50
N GLY A 10 -5.69 13.49 11.95
CA GLY A 10 -4.43 14.12 12.33
C GLY A 10 -3.72 13.43 13.50
N LYS A 11 -4.45 12.76 14.41
CA LYS A 11 -3.84 11.90 15.44
C LYS A 11 -3.28 10.59 14.85
N MET A 12 -3.99 9.99 13.90
CA MET A 12 -3.57 8.77 13.23
C MET A 12 -2.30 9.00 12.40
N LEU A 13 -2.26 10.07 11.60
CA LEU A 13 -1.06 10.49 10.86
C LEU A 13 0.12 10.78 11.79
N ARG A 14 -0.09 11.57 12.86
CA ARG A 14 0.96 11.83 13.85
C ARG A 14 1.49 10.53 14.49
N GLY A 15 0.62 9.55 14.75
CA GLY A 15 1.01 8.25 15.26
C GLY A 15 1.87 7.43 14.27
N VAL A 16 1.63 7.57 12.96
CA VAL A 16 2.48 6.98 11.92
C VAL A 16 3.88 7.61 11.92
N PHE A 17 3.97 8.93 12.08
CA PHE A 17 5.23 9.69 12.01
C PHE A 17 6.07 9.69 13.30
N PHE A 18 5.48 9.50 14.48
CA PHE A 18 6.21 9.52 15.77
C PHE A 18 7.16 8.31 15.99
N ALA A 19 7.23 7.37 15.04
CA ALA A 19 7.92 6.08 15.20
C ALA A 19 9.40 6.04 14.73
N VAL A 20 10.05 7.18 14.47
CA VAL A 20 11.42 7.25 13.90
C VAL A 20 12.44 7.76 14.93
N ASN A 21 13.47 6.96 15.23
CA ASN A 21 14.63 7.33 16.06
C ASN A 21 15.89 6.88 15.29
N PRO A 22 16.92 7.74 15.07
CA PRO A 22 17.97 7.44 14.12
C PRO A 22 19.11 6.69 14.82
N ILE A 23 19.35 5.43 14.45
CA ILE A 23 20.68 4.84 14.20
C ILE A 23 20.46 3.38 13.72
N LYS A 24 20.92 3.12 12.49
CA LYS A 24 21.15 1.82 11.81
C LYS A 24 20.00 0.80 11.65
N LYS A 25 18.88 0.84 12.40
CA LYS A 25 17.62 0.11 12.12
C LYS A 25 16.56 0.96 11.37
N ILE A 26 17.03 2.02 10.71
CA ILE A 26 16.20 3.10 10.17
C ILE A 26 15.49 2.64 8.89
N ALA A 27 16.21 2.13 7.88
CA ALA A 27 15.63 1.88 6.55
C ALA A 27 14.37 0.98 6.53
N VAL A 28 14.40 -0.21 7.14
CA VAL A 28 13.25 -1.15 7.22
C VAL A 28 12.10 -0.59 8.07
N LYS A 29 12.41 0.25 9.07
CA LYS A 29 11.36 0.93 9.83
C LYS A 29 10.70 2.05 9.01
N THR A 30 11.40 2.64 8.05
CA THR A 30 10.97 3.86 7.38
C THR A 30 10.24 3.61 6.06
N THR A 31 10.56 2.55 5.29
CA THR A 31 9.70 2.08 4.17
C THR A 31 8.31 1.70 4.67
N CYS A 32 8.26 0.96 5.78
CA CYS A 32 7.04 0.66 6.52
C CYS A 32 6.21 1.90 6.90
N ILE A 33 6.81 3.08 7.08
CA ILE A 33 6.06 4.33 7.36
C ILE A 33 5.26 4.76 6.14
N ILE A 34 5.82 4.66 4.93
CA ILE A 34 5.11 5.00 3.68
C ILE A 34 3.90 4.10 3.49
N HIS A 35 4.02 2.79 3.69
CA HIS A 35 2.90 1.87 3.56
C HIS A 35 1.77 2.12 4.58
N LYS A 36 2.14 2.46 5.82
CA LYS A 36 1.15 2.86 6.83
C LYS A 36 0.48 4.19 6.49
N PHE A 37 1.24 5.14 5.96
CA PHE A 37 0.70 6.39 5.45
C PHE A 37 -0.31 6.12 4.34
N ILE A 38 0.03 5.27 3.36
CA ILE A 38 -0.88 4.87 2.28
C ILE A 38 -2.17 4.27 2.85
N ASN A 39 -2.11 3.34 3.81
CA ASN A 39 -3.32 2.80 4.45
C ASN A 39 -4.21 3.89 5.08
N VAL A 40 -3.58 4.84 5.78
CA VAL A 40 -4.28 5.96 6.42
C VAL A 40 -4.99 6.83 5.36
N GLN A 41 -4.30 7.15 4.28
CA GLN A 41 -4.86 7.93 3.19
C GLN A 41 -5.96 7.18 2.44
N SER A 42 -5.76 5.90 2.12
CA SER A 42 -6.76 5.07 1.46
C SER A 42 -8.05 4.99 2.26
N ILE A 43 -7.97 4.90 3.58
CA ILE A 43 -9.15 4.93 4.45
C ILE A 43 -9.81 6.31 4.43
N GLN A 44 -9.03 7.39 4.34
CA GLN A 44 -9.58 8.73 4.17
C GLN A 44 -10.29 8.92 2.82
N ILE A 45 -9.74 8.35 1.74
CA ILE A 45 -10.38 8.32 0.42
C ILE A 45 -11.75 7.63 0.50
N LEU A 46 -11.87 6.50 1.21
CA LEU A 46 -13.17 5.84 1.43
C LEU A 46 -14.19 6.79 2.06
N HIS A 47 -13.78 7.56 3.08
CA HIS A 47 -14.65 8.55 3.71
C HIS A 47 -15.07 9.65 2.71
N ASN A 48 -14.12 10.18 1.95
CA ASN A 48 -14.36 11.26 1.00
C ASN A 48 -15.31 10.82 -0.14
N HIS A 49 -15.24 9.55 -0.54
CA HIS A 49 -16.16 8.92 -1.50
C HIS A 49 -17.51 8.50 -0.92
N GLY A 50 -17.77 8.73 0.37
CA GLY A 50 -19.04 8.38 1.01
C GLY A 50 -19.16 6.92 1.43
N GLU A 51 -18.09 6.12 1.36
CA GLU A 51 -18.01 4.73 1.82
C GLU A 51 -17.86 4.66 3.34
N VAL A 52 -18.83 5.25 4.05
CA VAL A 52 -18.76 5.56 5.49
C VAL A 52 -18.63 4.31 6.35
N GLU A 53 -19.29 3.20 6.00
CA GLU A 53 -19.23 1.96 6.78
C GLU A 53 -17.87 1.27 6.64
N ALA A 54 -17.33 1.16 5.42
CA ALA A 54 -15.98 0.67 5.19
C ALA A 54 -14.94 1.54 5.91
N TRP A 55 -15.07 2.87 5.81
CA TRP A 55 -14.22 3.81 6.54
C TRP A 55 -14.24 3.59 8.04
N ARG A 56 -15.43 3.51 8.66
CA ARG A 56 -15.58 3.27 10.12
C ARG A 56 -14.93 1.96 10.53
N PHE A 57 -15.17 0.90 9.76
CA PHE A 57 -14.61 -0.42 9.99
C PHE A 57 -13.07 -0.38 9.99
N TYR A 58 -12.45 0.12 8.93
CA TYR A 58 -10.98 0.12 8.84
C TYR A 58 -10.34 1.13 9.79
N LYS A 59 -10.96 2.28 10.04
CA LYS A 59 -10.49 3.24 11.06
C LYS A 59 -10.42 2.60 12.45
N LYS A 60 -11.43 1.79 12.82
CA LYS A 60 -11.44 1.07 14.10
C LYS A 60 -10.33 0.01 14.16
N ASN A 61 -10.05 -0.65 13.04
CA ASN A 61 -9.14 -1.80 12.97
C ASN A 61 -7.75 -1.50 12.39
N ILE A 62 -7.39 -0.22 12.20
CA ILE A 62 -6.15 0.21 11.55
C ILE A 62 -4.88 -0.39 12.17
N LYS A 63 -4.90 -0.67 13.48
CA LYS A 63 -3.76 -1.25 14.19
C LYS A 63 -3.38 -2.64 13.65
N ALA A 64 -4.36 -3.51 13.42
CA ALA A 64 -4.14 -4.84 12.87
C ALA A 64 -3.63 -4.76 11.42
N LEU A 65 -4.27 -3.92 10.60
CA LEU A 65 -3.89 -3.68 9.21
C LEU A 65 -2.42 -3.20 9.11
N ASN A 66 -2.04 -2.20 9.91
CA ASN A 66 -0.69 -1.65 9.90
C ASN A 66 0.37 -2.58 10.51
N ALA A 67 -0.04 -3.51 11.39
CA ALA A 67 0.86 -4.56 11.88
C ALA A 67 1.19 -5.58 10.78
N GLY A 68 0.19 -5.92 9.95
CA GLY A 68 0.32 -6.77 8.77
C GLY A 68 1.30 -6.22 7.75
N VAL A 69 1.08 -4.96 7.37
CA VAL A 69 1.97 -4.21 6.46
C VAL A 69 3.42 -4.25 6.96
N LYS A 70 3.64 -3.88 8.23
CA LYS A 70 4.98 -3.90 8.84
C LYS A 70 5.63 -5.28 8.80
N TRP A 71 4.84 -6.33 8.98
CA TRP A 71 5.35 -7.70 9.02
C TRP A 71 5.71 -8.25 7.64
N ALA A 72 5.05 -7.77 6.57
CA ALA A 72 5.40 -8.12 5.20
C ALA A 72 6.78 -7.56 4.81
N ASP A 73 7.12 -6.35 5.27
CA ASP A 73 8.39 -5.64 4.97
C ASP A 73 9.66 -6.20 5.67
N GLY A 74 9.59 -7.39 6.28
CA GLY A 74 10.70 -7.99 7.03
C GLY A 74 11.72 -8.74 6.16
N ASP A 75 13.02 -8.47 6.37
CA ASP A 75 14.26 -8.85 5.66
C ASP A 75 14.25 -10.04 4.66
N PHE A 76 13.62 -11.18 4.95
CA PHE A 76 13.61 -12.36 4.05
C PHE A 76 12.42 -12.42 3.08
N LYS A 77 11.45 -11.50 3.19
CA LYS A 77 10.26 -11.44 2.33
C LYS A 77 10.40 -10.48 1.17
N SER A 78 11.26 -9.46 1.30
CA SER A 78 11.49 -8.43 0.28
C SER A 78 11.90 -8.99 -1.08
N SER A 79 12.64 -10.11 -1.10
CA SER A 79 13.00 -10.81 -2.35
C SER A 79 11.79 -11.37 -3.12
N ASN A 80 10.65 -11.56 -2.44
CA ASN A 80 9.40 -12.00 -3.04
C ASN A 80 8.47 -10.84 -3.45
N HIS A 81 8.84 -9.58 -3.18
CA HIS A 81 7.99 -8.42 -3.50
C HIS A 81 8.12 -7.99 -4.96
N PHE A 82 9.02 -8.64 -5.71
CA PHE A 82 9.21 -8.37 -7.12
C PHE A 82 8.14 -9.05 -7.98
N PHE A 83 7.60 -8.31 -8.94
CA PHE A 83 6.71 -8.86 -9.98
C PHE A 83 6.95 -8.16 -11.32
N HIS A 84 7.55 -8.87 -12.27
CA HIS A 84 7.86 -8.30 -13.57
C HIS A 84 6.57 -8.00 -14.36
N TYR A 85 6.33 -6.72 -14.69
CA TYR A 85 5.10 -6.25 -15.34
C TYR A 85 4.69 -7.06 -16.60
N LYS A 86 5.66 -7.38 -17.48
CA LYS A 86 5.43 -8.16 -18.71
C LYS A 86 5.55 -9.69 -18.55
N LYS A 87 6.48 -10.16 -17.72
CA LYS A 87 6.77 -11.61 -17.60
C LYS A 87 5.89 -12.30 -16.57
N GLU A 88 5.23 -11.54 -15.70
CA GLU A 88 4.38 -12.02 -14.61
C GLU A 88 5.10 -13.01 -13.69
N LYS A 89 6.38 -12.73 -13.43
CA LYS A 89 7.29 -13.60 -12.67
C LYS A 89 8.06 -12.78 -11.65
N GLY A 90 8.44 -13.46 -10.56
CA GLY A 90 9.35 -12.93 -9.54
C GLY A 90 10.81 -13.05 -9.97
N LEU A 91 11.71 -12.82 -9.01
CA LEU A 91 13.13 -13.08 -9.19
C LEU A 91 13.39 -14.59 -9.29
N TYR A 92 14.39 -14.98 -10.08
CA TYR A 92 14.74 -16.39 -10.22
C TYR A 92 15.14 -16.99 -8.86
N GLY A 93 14.53 -18.13 -8.50
CA GLY A 93 14.75 -18.79 -7.21
C GLY A 93 13.87 -18.28 -6.06
N PHE A 94 12.99 -17.31 -6.30
CA PHE A 94 12.10 -16.71 -5.29
C PHE A 94 10.62 -16.81 -5.68
N SER A 95 9.72 -16.59 -4.71
CA SER A 95 8.30 -16.37 -4.97
C SER A 95 8.11 -15.02 -5.70
N ASN A 96 6.87 -14.57 -5.87
CA ASN A 96 6.59 -13.28 -6.49
C ASN A 96 5.47 -12.53 -5.78
N ALA A 97 5.38 -11.22 -6.04
CA ALA A 97 4.46 -10.34 -5.31
C ALA A 97 3.00 -10.79 -5.44
N LEU A 98 2.61 -11.28 -6.62
CA LEU A 98 1.27 -11.80 -6.85
C LEU A 98 1.00 -13.05 -6.00
N ALA A 99 1.89 -14.03 -6.05
CA ALA A 99 1.71 -15.28 -5.29
C ALA A 99 1.66 -15.05 -3.77
N GLU A 100 2.52 -14.18 -3.24
CA GLU A 100 2.46 -13.82 -1.81
C GLU A 100 1.19 -13.01 -1.48
N CYS A 101 0.73 -12.13 -2.38
CA CYS A 101 -0.48 -11.34 -2.17
C CYS A 101 -1.73 -12.23 -2.13
N GLU A 102 -1.86 -13.18 -3.07
CA GLU A 102 -2.95 -14.16 -3.07
C GLU A 102 -2.93 -15.05 -1.82
N LYS A 103 -1.74 -15.48 -1.40
CA LYS A 103 -1.55 -16.25 -0.16
C LYS A 103 -1.99 -15.47 1.07
N TYR A 104 -1.57 -14.23 1.24
CA TYR A 104 -1.96 -13.41 2.38
C TYR A 104 -3.45 -13.05 2.34
N TYR A 105 -4.00 -12.75 1.16
CA TYR A 105 -5.43 -12.53 0.99
C TYR A 105 -6.25 -13.77 1.39
N LYS A 106 -5.81 -14.97 0.97
CA LYS A 106 -6.45 -16.23 1.38
C LYS A 106 -6.37 -16.46 2.89
N LEU A 107 -5.21 -16.25 3.51
CA LEU A 107 -5.05 -16.35 4.97
C LEU A 107 -5.98 -15.38 5.70
N SER A 108 -6.14 -14.15 5.18
CA SER A 108 -7.09 -13.18 5.70
C SER A 108 -8.51 -13.73 5.71
N LEU A 109 -8.98 -14.29 4.59
CA LEU A 109 -10.31 -14.89 4.48
C LEU A 109 -10.49 -16.11 5.39
N ASP A 110 -9.46 -16.96 5.52
CA ASP A 110 -9.52 -18.16 6.36
C ASP A 110 -9.61 -17.80 7.85
N HIS A 111 -8.87 -16.78 8.30
CA HIS A 111 -9.00 -16.25 9.66
C HIS A 111 -10.34 -15.55 9.88
N LEU A 112 -10.85 -14.84 8.86
CA LEU A 112 -12.16 -14.19 8.94
C LEU A 112 -13.29 -15.22 9.14
N LYS A 113 -13.24 -16.35 8.42
CA LYS A 113 -14.20 -17.46 8.58
C LYS A 113 -14.18 -18.09 9.98
N LYS A 114 -13.04 -18.03 10.67
CA LYS A 114 -12.87 -18.51 12.05
C LYS A 114 -13.28 -17.47 13.11
N GLY A 115 -13.73 -16.28 12.70
CA GLY A 115 -14.06 -15.17 13.60
C GLY A 115 -12.82 -14.46 14.16
N GLU A 116 -11.62 -14.75 13.67
CA GLU A 116 -10.36 -14.19 14.16
C GLU A 116 -10.06 -12.84 13.46
N MET A 117 -10.86 -11.81 13.76
CA MET A 117 -10.84 -10.52 13.05
C MET A 117 -9.46 -9.86 12.99
N ASP A 118 -8.74 -9.79 14.11
CA ASP A 118 -7.43 -9.15 14.16
C ASP A 118 -6.41 -9.87 13.27
N LYS A 119 -6.43 -11.21 13.23
CA LYS A 119 -5.56 -12.00 12.35
C LYS A 119 -5.95 -11.85 10.90
N ALA A 120 -7.25 -11.81 10.61
CA ALA A 120 -7.75 -11.57 9.26
C ALA A 120 -7.19 -10.23 8.73
N LEU A 121 -7.41 -9.15 9.48
CA LEU A 121 -6.98 -7.81 9.07
C LEU A 121 -5.46 -7.64 9.07
N PHE A 122 -4.74 -8.39 9.91
CA PHE A 122 -3.29 -8.50 9.82
C PHE A 122 -2.85 -9.07 8.46
N PHE A 123 -3.42 -10.19 8.02
CA PHE A 123 -3.05 -10.74 6.72
C PHE A 123 -3.56 -9.90 5.54
N LEU A 124 -4.71 -9.23 5.69
CA LEU A 124 -5.14 -8.21 4.72
C LEU A 124 -4.11 -7.08 4.59
N GLY A 125 -3.56 -6.62 5.71
CA GLY A 125 -2.50 -5.62 5.71
C GLY A 125 -1.23 -6.10 5.01
N ALA A 126 -0.85 -7.36 5.18
CA ALA A 126 0.26 -7.95 4.45
C ALA A 126 -0.01 -8.05 2.93
N ALA A 127 -1.27 -8.25 2.51
CA ALA A 127 -1.65 -8.17 1.10
C ALA A 127 -1.62 -6.73 0.57
N CYS A 128 -2.12 -5.75 1.34
CA CYS A 128 -2.03 -4.33 1.00
C CYS A 128 -0.59 -3.88 0.74
N HIS A 129 0.37 -4.36 1.53
CA HIS A 129 1.79 -4.10 1.31
C HIS A 129 2.22 -4.44 -0.14
N LEU A 130 1.81 -5.60 -0.65
CA LEU A 130 2.19 -6.06 -1.98
C LEU A 130 1.42 -5.33 -3.09
N VAL A 131 0.16 -4.98 -2.85
CA VAL A 131 -0.60 -4.08 -3.74
C VAL A 131 0.11 -2.72 -3.86
N GLN A 132 0.64 -2.20 -2.77
CA GLN A 132 1.38 -0.94 -2.74
C GLN A 132 2.75 -1.06 -3.40
N ASP A 133 3.52 -2.11 -3.11
CA ASP A 133 4.83 -2.34 -3.75
C ASP A 133 4.71 -2.46 -5.26
N SER A 134 3.62 -3.05 -5.77
CA SER A 134 3.37 -3.15 -7.22
C SER A 134 3.20 -1.80 -7.93
N THR A 135 3.00 -0.68 -7.22
CA THR A 135 2.97 0.66 -7.84
C THR A 135 4.37 1.28 -7.96
N VAL A 136 5.40 0.66 -7.38
CA VAL A 136 6.77 1.19 -7.40
C VAL A 136 7.54 0.59 -8.57
N PRO A 137 8.12 1.41 -9.47
CA PRO A 137 8.81 0.93 -10.68
C PRO A 137 9.93 -0.09 -10.38
N HIS A 138 10.60 0.09 -9.26
CA HIS A 138 11.73 -0.73 -8.82
C HIS A 138 11.32 -2.16 -8.47
N HIS A 139 10.08 -2.38 -8.01
CA HIS A 139 9.54 -3.71 -7.69
C HIS A 139 8.99 -4.44 -8.91
N VAL A 140 8.96 -3.79 -10.08
CA VAL A 140 8.33 -4.38 -11.29
C VAL A 140 9.22 -4.43 -12.52
N ASN A 141 10.42 -3.83 -12.44
CA ASN A 141 11.44 -3.89 -13.48
C ASN A 141 12.83 -4.21 -12.89
N ASN A 142 13.38 -5.36 -13.26
CA ASN A 142 14.63 -5.91 -12.75
C ASN A 142 15.82 -4.95 -12.97
N LYS A 143 15.77 -4.16 -14.05
CA LYS A 143 16.82 -3.19 -14.40
C LYS A 143 16.94 -2.07 -13.37
N LEU A 144 15.86 -1.79 -12.64
CA LEU A 144 15.77 -0.69 -11.68
C LEU A 144 16.16 -1.12 -10.27
N LEU A 145 16.16 -2.42 -9.96
CA LEU A 145 16.39 -2.96 -8.61
C LEU A 145 17.61 -2.36 -7.89
N LYS A 146 18.70 -2.02 -8.58
CA LYS A 146 19.90 -1.45 -7.93
C LYS A 146 19.65 -0.08 -7.27
N LYS A 147 18.61 0.65 -7.67
CA LYS A 147 18.28 2.00 -7.18
C LYS A 147 17.06 2.06 -6.25
N HIS A 148 16.39 0.92 -5.96
CA HIS A 148 15.16 0.88 -5.18
C HIS A 148 15.27 1.64 -3.85
N ARG A 149 16.32 1.31 -3.09
CA ARG A 149 16.56 1.87 -1.76
C ARG A 149 16.81 3.37 -1.79
N GLU A 150 17.54 3.84 -2.81
CA GLU A 150 17.85 5.27 -2.95
C GLU A 150 16.57 6.08 -3.20
N PHE A 151 15.67 5.56 -4.04
CA PHE A 151 14.40 6.19 -4.35
C PHE A 151 13.43 6.17 -3.16
N GLU A 152 13.32 5.04 -2.46
CA GLU A 152 12.48 4.92 -1.25
C GLU A 152 12.94 5.88 -0.14
N LEU A 153 14.25 5.96 0.11
CA LEU A 153 14.81 6.90 1.09
C LEU A 153 14.60 8.36 0.68
N TRP A 154 14.60 8.64 -0.62
CA TRP A 154 14.27 9.97 -1.12
C TRP A 154 12.80 10.32 -0.82
N ILE A 155 11.84 9.44 -1.15
CA ILE A 155 10.40 9.67 -0.87
C ILE A 155 10.19 9.93 0.62
N ILE A 156 10.79 9.10 1.46
CA ILE A 156 10.76 9.24 2.91
C ILE A 156 11.23 10.63 3.33
N SER A 157 12.40 11.07 2.83
CA SER A 157 12.96 12.36 3.22
C SER A 157 12.04 13.52 2.84
N ARG A 158 11.33 13.42 1.72
CA ARG A 158 10.41 14.45 1.24
C ARG A 158 9.08 14.46 1.99
N LEU A 159 8.55 13.28 2.33
CA LEU A 159 7.34 13.17 3.15
C LEU A 159 7.51 13.82 4.53
N PHE A 160 8.72 13.85 5.09
CA PHE A 160 9.02 14.50 6.38
C PHE A 160 9.38 15.99 6.30
N ASN A 161 9.70 16.53 5.10
CA ASN A 161 10.21 17.88 4.90
C ASN A 161 9.36 18.67 3.88
N ASP A 162 8.03 18.68 4.06
CA ASP A 162 7.07 19.59 3.41
C ASP A 162 6.50 19.20 2.03
N TYR A 163 6.70 17.98 1.54
CA TYR A 163 5.99 17.51 0.34
C TYR A 163 4.64 16.91 0.71
N ASP A 164 3.57 17.43 0.10
CA ASP A 164 2.24 16.84 0.19
C ASP A 164 2.08 15.75 -0.88
N PHE A 165 2.07 14.50 -0.41
CA PHE A 165 1.78 13.33 -1.25
C PHE A 165 0.38 12.76 -0.97
N THR A 166 -0.49 13.50 -0.29
CA THR A 166 -1.85 13.05 -0.02
C THR A 166 -2.69 13.09 -1.29
N GLU A 167 -3.53 12.06 -1.46
CA GLU A 167 -4.57 12.02 -2.47
C GLU A 167 -5.93 12.09 -1.75
N GLU A 168 -6.79 13.01 -2.18
CA GLU A 168 -8.08 13.25 -1.52
C GLU A 168 -9.21 12.44 -2.15
N GLU A 169 -9.09 12.10 -3.44
CA GLU A 169 -10.17 11.48 -4.20
C GLU A 169 -9.68 10.37 -5.14
N GLY A 170 -10.64 9.55 -5.55
CA GLY A 170 -10.47 8.49 -6.53
C GLY A 170 -10.37 7.12 -5.87
N ILE A 171 -11.14 6.17 -6.37
CA ILE A 171 -11.06 4.77 -5.97
C ILE A 171 -10.81 3.95 -7.23
N ILE A 172 -9.76 3.12 -7.19
CA ILE A 172 -9.45 2.20 -8.29
C ILE A 172 -9.78 0.78 -7.86
N GLN A 173 -10.82 0.23 -8.47
CA GLN A 173 -11.30 -1.13 -8.24
C GLN A 173 -10.90 -2.09 -9.34
N TYR A 174 -10.58 -3.32 -8.94
CA TYR A 174 -10.33 -4.43 -9.85
C TYR A 174 -11.06 -5.67 -9.37
N LYS A 175 -11.43 -6.57 -10.29
CA LYS A 175 -12.28 -7.73 -9.95
C LYS A 175 -11.52 -8.77 -9.12
N THR A 176 -10.19 -8.80 -9.23
CA THR A 176 -9.35 -9.83 -8.64
C THR A 176 -8.08 -9.27 -8.02
N VAL A 177 -7.56 -9.96 -7.00
CA VAL A 177 -6.23 -9.67 -6.40
C VAL A 177 -5.13 -9.62 -7.47
N LYS A 178 -5.24 -10.47 -8.49
CA LYS A 178 -4.31 -10.52 -9.61
C LYS A 178 -4.29 -9.25 -10.44
N GLU A 179 -5.45 -8.70 -10.75
CA GLU A 179 -5.56 -7.46 -11.51
C GLU A 179 -4.98 -6.27 -10.72
N TYR A 180 -5.18 -6.20 -9.40
CA TYR A 180 -4.51 -5.19 -8.57
C TYR A 180 -3.00 -5.16 -8.77
N ILE A 181 -2.34 -6.32 -8.67
CA ILE A 181 -0.88 -6.40 -8.84
C ILE A 181 -0.46 -6.09 -10.28
N LYS A 182 -1.18 -6.64 -11.28
CA LYS A 182 -0.83 -6.47 -12.69
C LYS A 182 -1.00 -5.03 -13.17
N GLU A 183 -2.15 -4.44 -12.90
CA GLU A 183 -2.50 -3.11 -13.40
C GLU A 183 -1.64 -2.04 -12.71
N ASN A 184 -1.36 -2.22 -11.43
CA ASN A 184 -0.39 -1.37 -10.73
C ASN A 184 1.02 -1.54 -11.29
N ALA A 185 1.47 -2.76 -11.57
CA ALA A 185 2.80 -2.99 -12.15
C ALA A 185 2.94 -2.40 -13.55
N LEU A 186 1.89 -2.51 -14.38
CA LEU A 186 1.86 -1.91 -15.70
C LEU A 186 1.89 -0.37 -15.62
N TYR A 187 1.08 0.21 -14.73
CA TYR A 187 1.06 1.65 -14.47
C TYR A 187 2.44 2.16 -14.00
N ALA A 188 3.04 1.49 -13.02
CA ALA A 188 4.35 1.83 -12.47
C ALA A 188 5.44 1.83 -13.54
N TYR A 189 5.44 0.82 -14.43
CA TYR A 189 6.34 0.79 -15.56
C TYR A 189 6.09 1.96 -16.52
N GLY A 190 4.83 2.25 -16.87
CA GLY A 190 4.47 3.37 -17.74
C GLY A 190 4.95 4.73 -17.20
N VAL A 191 4.74 4.99 -15.90
CA VAL A 191 5.24 6.19 -15.22
C VAL A 191 6.76 6.29 -15.28
N HIS A 192 7.46 5.18 -15.10
CA HIS A 192 8.92 5.19 -15.21
C HIS A 192 9.40 5.58 -16.61
N GLU A 193 8.79 5.00 -17.64
CA GLU A 193 9.15 5.31 -19.03
C GLU A 193 8.85 6.77 -19.37
N GLU A 194 7.70 7.30 -18.94
CA GLU A 194 7.29 8.70 -19.14
C GLU A 194 8.34 9.70 -18.64
N TYR A 195 8.89 9.47 -17.44
CA TYR A 195 9.85 10.39 -16.81
C TYR A 195 11.32 9.96 -16.97
N SER A 196 11.60 8.88 -17.72
CA SER A 196 12.95 8.31 -17.87
C SER A 196 13.97 9.29 -18.45
N ASN A 197 13.51 10.20 -19.32
CA ASN A 197 14.33 11.20 -20.01
C ASN A 197 14.68 12.44 -19.17
N ILE A 198 14.03 12.64 -18.01
CA ILE A 198 14.38 13.74 -17.12
C ILE A 198 15.74 13.46 -16.48
N LEU A 199 16.73 14.30 -16.80
CA LEU A 199 18.10 14.15 -16.31
C LEU A 199 18.22 14.55 -14.83
N GLU A 200 17.57 15.65 -14.46
CA GLU A 200 17.58 16.17 -13.10
C GLU A 200 16.90 15.18 -12.14
N LYS A 201 17.69 14.63 -11.23
CA LYS A 201 17.27 13.53 -10.36
C LYS A 201 16.09 13.93 -9.47
N GLU A 202 16.15 15.13 -8.90
CA GLU A 202 15.12 15.63 -7.98
C GLU A 202 13.76 15.74 -8.68
N GLU A 203 13.73 16.37 -9.85
CA GLU A 203 12.54 16.53 -10.67
C GLU A 203 11.99 15.17 -11.11
N ARG A 204 12.85 14.28 -11.62
CA ARG A 204 12.44 12.94 -12.03
C ARG A 204 11.84 12.15 -10.86
N TYR A 205 12.50 12.16 -9.71
CA TYR A 205 12.03 11.42 -8.55
C TYR A 205 10.70 11.97 -8.03
N TYR A 206 10.54 13.29 -8.02
CA TYR A 206 9.29 13.94 -7.63
C TYR A 206 8.13 13.56 -8.55
N ASN A 207 8.31 13.70 -9.86
CA ASN A 207 7.26 13.38 -10.84
C ASN A 207 6.84 11.90 -10.76
N ILE A 208 7.80 10.98 -10.61
CA ILE A 208 7.50 9.56 -10.42
C ILE A 208 6.78 9.34 -9.08
N ALA A 209 7.30 9.88 -7.97
CA ALA A 209 6.75 9.69 -6.63
C ALA A 209 5.30 10.17 -6.53
N LEU A 210 4.99 11.34 -7.09
CA LEU A 210 3.65 11.92 -7.11
C LEU A 210 2.64 10.96 -7.74
N LYS A 211 2.96 10.40 -8.90
CA LYS A 211 2.07 9.47 -9.63
C LYS A 211 1.90 8.14 -8.90
N ILE A 212 2.99 7.54 -8.43
CA ILE A 212 2.92 6.19 -7.83
C ILE A 212 2.29 6.20 -6.43
N LEU A 213 2.45 7.28 -5.66
CA LEU A 213 1.85 7.42 -4.34
C LEU A 213 0.35 7.70 -4.43
N SER A 214 -0.08 8.55 -5.37
CA SER A 214 -1.51 8.71 -5.68
C SER A 214 -2.13 7.36 -6.08
N ARG A 215 -1.50 6.66 -7.03
CA ARG A 215 -1.94 5.33 -7.46
C ARG A 215 -2.01 4.30 -6.31
N ALA A 216 -1.02 4.30 -5.42
CA ALA A 216 -0.99 3.40 -4.27
C ALA A 216 -2.17 3.66 -3.32
N GLN A 217 -2.50 4.93 -3.08
CA GLN A 217 -3.62 5.32 -2.22
C GLN A 217 -4.96 4.92 -2.81
N GLN A 218 -5.19 5.22 -4.10
CA GLN A 218 -6.45 4.94 -4.80
C GLN A 218 -6.71 3.44 -4.99
N SER A 219 -5.67 2.68 -5.38
CA SER A 219 -5.79 1.22 -5.56
C SER A 219 -5.88 0.48 -4.22
N THR A 220 -5.19 0.93 -3.18
CA THR A 220 -5.37 0.36 -1.83
C THR A 220 -6.77 0.67 -1.30
N ALA A 221 -7.33 1.86 -1.56
CA ALA A 221 -8.71 2.19 -1.18
C ALA A 221 -9.71 1.23 -1.84
N GLY A 222 -9.59 1.01 -3.16
CA GLY A 222 -10.44 0.04 -3.86
C GLY A 222 -10.27 -1.38 -3.33
N PHE A 223 -9.03 -1.82 -3.05
CA PHE A 223 -8.78 -3.15 -2.54
C PHE A 223 -9.44 -3.40 -1.18
N LEU A 224 -9.40 -2.39 -0.30
CA LEU A 224 -10.07 -2.41 0.99
C LEU A 224 -11.59 -2.37 0.83
N LEU A 225 -12.13 -1.58 -0.10
CA LEU A 225 -13.56 -1.51 -0.38
C LEU A 225 -14.10 -2.84 -0.89
N ASP A 226 -13.43 -3.45 -1.88
CA ASP A 226 -13.80 -4.75 -2.43
C ASP A 226 -13.79 -5.85 -1.37
N TYR A 227 -12.75 -5.86 -0.52
CA TYR A 227 -12.70 -6.78 0.61
C TYR A 227 -13.86 -6.55 1.58
N TYR A 228 -14.19 -5.28 1.86
CA TYR A 228 -15.24 -4.94 2.81
C TYR A 228 -16.61 -5.39 2.28
N ASN A 229 -16.94 -5.00 1.05
CA ASN A 229 -18.23 -5.26 0.42
C ASN A 229 -18.51 -6.75 0.34
N LYS A 230 -17.53 -7.53 -0.15
CA LYS A 230 -17.63 -8.97 -0.30
C LYS A 230 -17.83 -9.73 1.01
N ASN A 231 -17.30 -9.22 2.12
CA ASN A 231 -17.25 -9.98 3.37
C ASN A 231 -18.19 -9.47 4.47
N PHE A 232 -18.62 -8.21 4.41
CA PHE A 232 -19.39 -7.56 5.46
C PHE A 232 -20.69 -6.91 4.96
N LEU A 233 -20.80 -6.51 3.69
CA LEU A 233 -22.06 -6.01 3.15
C LEU A 233 -22.94 -7.15 2.60
N GLU A 234 -22.38 -8.01 1.75
CA GLU A 234 -23.13 -9.10 1.12
C GLU A 234 -23.75 -10.09 2.13
N LYS A 235 -23.16 -10.22 3.33
CA LYS A 235 -23.69 -11.07 4.41
C LYS A 235 -24.87 -10.47 5.19
N ASN A 236 -25.05 -9.14 5.15
CA ASN A 236 -26.14 -8.47 5.86
C ASN A 236 -27.44 -8.41 5.04
N SER A 237 -27.39 -8.73 3.74
CA SER A 237 -28.57 -8.79 2.87
C SER A 237 -29.23 -10.17 2.80
N SER A 238 -28.75 -11.13 3.61
CA SER A 238 -29.26 -12.51 3.66
C SER A 238 -29.82 -12.92 5.03
N ASN A 239 -30.15 -11.95 5.88
CA ASN A 239 -30.89 -12.17 7.13
C ASN A 239 -32.28 -11.55 7.04
#